data_AF-A0A1G2Z5Z0-F1
#
_entry.id   AF-A0A1G2Z5Z0-F1
#
_cell.length_a   1.000
_cell.length_b   1.000
_cell.length_c   1.000
_cell.angle_alpha   90.00
_cell.angle_beta   90.00
_cell.angle_gamma   90.00
#
_symmetry.space_group_name_H-M   'P 1'
#
loop_
_entity.id
_entity.type
_entity.pdbx_description
1 polymer ?
#
loop_
_entity_poly.entity_id
_entity_poly.type
_entity_poly.pdbx_seq_one_letter_code
_entity_poly.pdbx_strand_id
1 'polypeptide(L)'
;MIGGSSKNSERILAGSSALLGLKEMREFRAHVWNEAIAYLAHRMDGSLLREYMSPSEGRNPQTIMQAYRSLVDSIQNRQGMPHSIGSIDRLSGVLCAFDPRAVLATYPNGWGDLFSAIERQVHPLSRMDRENGHNFWVVFCKACLSAAKYLPF
;
A
#
# COMPACT_ATOMS: atom_id res chain seq x y z
N MET A 1 -38.35 -7.70 42.33
CA MET A 1 -37.37 -8.12 41.30
C MET A 1 -37.88 -7.71 39.93
N ILE A 2 -37.53 -6.52 39.43
CA ILE A 2 -37.80 -6.13 38.03
C ILE A 2 -36.58 -5.32 37.58
N GLY A 3 -35.70 -5.93 36.79
CA GLY A 3 -34.43 -5.31 36.37
C GLY A 3 -33.82 -5.93 35.11
N GLY A 4 -34.63 -6.58 34.27
CA GLY A 4 -34.15 -7.31 33.08
C GLY A 4 -34.45 -6.66 31.73
N SER A 5 -35.31 -5.64 31.65
CA SER A 5 -35.87 -5.19 30.36
C SER A 5 -35.11 -4.05 29.66
N SER A 6 -34.24 -3.30 30.37
CA SER A 6 -33.63 -2.07 29.82
C SER A 6 -32.34 -2.30 29.03
N LYS A 7 -31.56 -3.36 29.34
CA LYS A 7 -30.25 -3.60 28.69
C LYS A 7 -30.36 -4.24 27.31
N ASN A 8 -31.50 -4.87 26.99
CA ASN A 8 -31.68 -5.57 25.71
C ASN A 8 -32.18 -4.61 24.61
N SER A 9 -33.00 -3.62 24.97
CA SER A 9 -33.48 -2.57 24.07
C SER A 9 -32.37 -1.61 23.63
N GLU A 10 -31.44 -1.25 24.53
CA GLU A 10 -30.30 -0.39 24.19
C GLU A 10 -29.31 -1.07 23.21
N ARG A 11 -29.08 -2.38 23.35
CA ARG A 11 -28.23 -3.15 22.41
C ARG A 11 -28.83 -3.28 21.01
N ILE A 12 -30.15 -3.44 20.92
CA ILE A 12 -30.86 -3.54 19.63
C ILE A 12 -30.85 -2.18 18.90
N LEU A 13 -31.04 -1.08 19.63
CA LEU A 13 -30.99 0.27 19.07
C LEU A 13 -29.57 0.67 18.63
N ALA A 14 -28.54 0.32 19.40
CA ALA A 14 -27.15 0.55 19.04
C ALA A 14 -26.72 -0.25 17.80
N GLY A 15 -27.15 -1.51 17.69
CA GLY A 15 -26.90 -2.35 16.50
C GLY A 15 -27.61 -1.84 15.24
N SER A 16 -28.85 -1.33 15.38
CA SER A 16 -29.62 -0.77 14.28
C SER A 16 -29.03 0.55 13.77
N SER A 17 -28.56 1.43 14.66
CA SER A 17 -27.90 2.70 14.32
C SER A 17 -26.56 2.50 13.59
N ALA A 18 -25.74 1.54 14.03
CA ALA A 18 -24.48 1.21 13.37
C ALA A 18 -24.69 0.60 11.96
N LEU A 19 -25.74 -0.23 11.80
CA LEU A 19 -26.13 -0.78 10.50
C LEU A 19 -26.69 0.28 9.55
N LEU A 20 -27.43 1.26 10.07
CA LEU A 20 -27.84 2.44 9.29
C LEU A 20 -26.62 3.24 8.80
N GLY A 21 -25.67 3.53 9.68
CA GLY A 21 -24.45 4.26 9.31
C GLY A 21 -23.59 3.53 8.27
N LEU A 22 -23.49 2.20 8.33
CA LEU A 22 -22.81 1.39 7.31
C LEU A 22 -23.56 1.40 5.97
N LYS A 23 -24.90 1.40 6.00
CA LYS A 23 -25.73 1.47 4.80
C LYS A 23 -25.59 2.84 4.13
N GLU A 24 -25.70 3.92 4.89
CA GLU A 24 -25.52 5.30 4.42
C GLU A 24 -24.10 5.51 3.86
N MET A 25 -23.07 5.00 4.53
CA MET A 25 -21.69 5.10 4.04
C MET A 25 -21.47 4.33 2.74
N ARG A 26 -22.13 3.18 2.57
CA ARG A 26 -22.08 2.40 1.33
C ARG A 26 -22.83 3.10 0.19
N GLU A 27 -23.99 3.68 0.47
CA GLU A 27 -24.76 4.48 -0.49
C GLU A 27 -24.00 5.72 -0.92
N PHE A 28 -23.36 6.43 0.02
CA PHE A 28 -22.50 7.57 -0.27
C PHE A 28 -21.29 7.19 -1.13
N ARG A 29 -20.58 6.10 -0.80
CA ARG A 29 -19.47 5.59 -1.62
C ARG A 29 -19.93 5.23 -3.03
N ALA A 30 -21.09 4.59 -3.17
CA ALA A 30 -21.66 4.26 -4.47
C ALA A 30 -22.01 5.52 -5.27
N HIS A 31 -22.57 6.55 -4.62
CA HIS A 31 -22.85 7.84 -5.26
C HIS A 31 -21.57 8.51 -5.78
N VAL A 32 -20.55 8.67 -4.93
CA VAL A 32 -19.26 9.27 -5.31
C VAL A 32 -18.60 8.48 -6.43
N TRP A 33 -18.66 7.14 -6.37
CA TRP A 33 -18.15 6.28 -7.43
C TRP A 33 -18.86 6.54 -8.76
N ASN A 34 -20.19 6.55 -8.77
CA ASN A 34 -20.97 6.77 -9.98
C ASN A 34 -20.71 8.15 -10.61
N GLU A 35 -20.62 9.20 -9.80
CA GLU A 35 -20.27 10.55 -10.26
C GLU A 35 -18.87 10.60 -10.88
N ALA A 36 -17.89 9.96 -10.24
CA ALA A 36 -16.52 9.88 -10.76
C ALA A 36 -16.47 9.14 -12.10
N ILE A 37 -17.20 8.04 -12.25
CA ILE A 37 -17.27 7.29 -13.50
C ILE A 37 -17.98 8.09 -14.59
N ALA A 38 -19.09 8.75 -14.28
CA ALA A 38 -19.81 9.61 -15.23
C ALA A 38 -18.92 10.75 -15.74
N TYR A 39 -18.16 11.38 -14.84
CA TYR A 39 -17.20 12.42 -15.16
C TYR A 39 -16.07 11.93 -16.08
N LEU A 40 -15.50 10.75 -15.78
CA LEU A 40 -14.42 10.17 -16.57
C LEU A 40 -14.90 9.70 -17.95
N ALA A 41 -16.08 9.09 -18.02
CA ALA A 41 -16.66 8.60 -19.27
C ALA A 41 -16.87 9.69 -20.34
N HIS A 42 -17.00 10.96 -19.94
CA HIS A 42 -17.08 12.10 -20.87
C HIS A 42 -15.73 12.60 -21.38
N ARG A 43 -14.61 12.11 -20.82
CA ARG A 43 -13.26 12.63 -21.07
C ARG A 43 -12.27 11.59 -21.53
N MET A 44 -12.65 10.32 -21.50
CA MET A 44 -11.80 9.23 -21.94
C MET A 44 -12.62 8.19 -22.69
N ASP A 45 -11.94 7.43 -23.53
CA ASP A 45 -12.55 6.31 -24.22
C ASP A 45 -13.08 5.27 -23.21
N GLY A 46 -14.32 4.83 -23.40
CA GLY A 46 -15.00 3.92 -22.48
C GLY A 46 -14.39 2.52 -22.42
N SER A 47 -13.63 2.09 -23.43
CA SER A 47 -12.87 0.84 -23.40
C SER A 47 -11.62 0.96 -22.52
N LEU A 48 -10.88 2.07 -22.62
CA LEU A 48 -9.75 2.40 -21.76
C LEU A 48 -10.17 2.56 -20.29
N LEU A 49 -11.30 3.23 -20.03
CA LEU A 49 -11.82 3.36 -18.67
C LEU A 49 -12.14 1.99 -18.07
N ARG A 50 -12.79 1.10 -18.83
CA ARG A 50 -13.06 -0.27 -18.40
C ARG A 50 -11.79 -1.07 -18.17
N GLU A 51 -10.76 -0.88 -18.96
CA GLU A 51 -9.45 -1.53 -18.76
C GLU A 51 -8.81 -1.09 -17.43
N TYR A 52 -8.78 0.22 -17.14
CA TYR A 52 -8.25 0.74 -15.87
C TYR A 52 -9.11 0.38 -14.65
N MET A 53 -10.42 0.22 -14.84
CA MET A 53 -11.37 -0.14 -13.79
C MET A 53 -11.50 -1.65 -13.57
N SER A 54 -11.11 -2.46 -14.55
CA SER A 54 -11.13 -3.91 -14.39
C SER A 54 -10.20 -4.25 -13.23
N PRO A 55 -10.64 -5.07 -12.25
CA PRO A 55 -9.72 -5.62 -11.26
C PRO A 55 -8.59 -6.24 -12.05
N SER A 56 -7.38 -5.69 -11.93
CA SER A 56 -6.22 -6.19 -12.66
C SER A 56 -6.16 -7.69 -12.40
N GLU A 57 -6.39 -8.50 -13.44
CA GLU A 57 -6.54 -9.95 -13.29
C GLU A 57 -5.33 -10.46 -12.49
N GLY A 58 -5.58 -10.95 -11.28
CA GLY A 58 -4.56 -11.51 -10.40
C GLY A 58 -3.61 -10.55 -9.65
N ARG A 59 -3.77 -9.22 -9.67
CA ARG A 59 -2.89 -8.30 -8.90
C ARG A 59 -3.49 -7.68 -7.64
N ASN A 60 -4.67 -8.14 -7.19
CA ASN A 60 -5.17 -7.71 -5.89
C ASN A 60 -4.40 -8.45 -4.78
N PRO A 61 -3.60 -7.75 -3.96
CA PRO A 61 -2.84 -8.40 -2.89
C PRO A 61 -3.80 -9.01 -1.87
N GLN A 62 -3.65 -10.31 -1.61
CA GLN A 62 -4.44 -11.05 -0.64
C GLN A 62 -3.89 -10.91 0.78
N THR A 63 -2.64 -10.45 0.92
CA THR A 63 -1.97 -10.26 2.20
C THR A 63 -1.26 -8.90 2.24
N ILE A 64 -1.03 -8.39 3.45
CA ILE A 64 -0.24 -7.17 3.66
C ILE A 64 1.17 -7.30 3.06
N MET A 65 1.77 -8.50 3.10
CA MET A 65 3.08 -8.76 2.48
C MET A 65 3.02 -8.61 0.96
N GLN A 66 1.96 -9.11 0.32
CA GLN A 66 1.75 -8.93 -1.13
C GLN A 66 1.49 -7.47 -1.48
N ALA A 67 0.75 -6.73 -0.62
CA ALA A 67 0.53 -5.30 -0.80
C ALA A 67 1.85 -4.53 -0.69
N TYR A 68 2.67 -4.86 0.31
CA TYR A 68 3.99 -4.27 0.48
C TYR A 68 4.90 -4.55 -0.70
N ARG A 69 4.98 -5.81 -1.15
CA ARG A 69 5.75 -6.19 -2.34
C ARG A 69 5.30 -5.41 -3.57
N SER A 70 3.99 -5.25 -3.78
CA SER A 70 3.44 -4.49 -4.91
C SER A 70 3.80 -3.01 -4.84
N LEU A 71 3.81 -2.41 -3.64
CA LEU A 71 4.28 -1.05 -3.44
C LEU A 71 5.78 -0.93 -3.77
N VAL A 72 6.62 -1.82 -3.25
CA VAL A 72 8.06 -1.84 -3.54
C VAL A 72 8.34 -2.02 -5.03
N ASP A 73 7.61 -2.92 -5.68
CA ASP A 73 7.70 -3.15 -7.13
C ASP A 73 7.33 -1.90 -7.93
N SER A 74 6.29 -1.16 -7.51
CA SER A 74 5.90 0.10 -8.15
C SER A 74 6.95 1.20 -7.98
N ILE A 75 7.68 1.22 -6.86
CA ILE A 75 8.73 2.21 -6.58
C ILE A 75 9.90 2.04 -7.54
N GLN A 76 10.24 0.79 -7.92
CA GLN A 76 11.35 0.50 -8.84
C GLN A 76 11.13 1.14 -10.23
N ASN A 77 9.86 1.34 -10.62
CA ASN A 77 9.42 1.74 -11.95
C ASN A 77 9.11 3.24 -12.05
N ARG A 78 9.57 4.06 -11.10
CA ARG A 78 9.36 5.51 -11.14
C ARG A 78 10.00 6.09 -12.42
N GLN A 79 9.27 6.96 -13.12
CA GLN A 79 9.73 7.54 -14.39
C GLN A 79 11.15 8.13 -14.27
N GLY A 80 12.03 7.77 -15.21
CA GLY A 80 13.45 8.12 -15.20
C GLY A 80 14.39 7.08 -14.57
N MET A 81 13.88 5.93 -14.12
CA MET A 81 14.65 4.87 -13.42
C MET A 81 14.75 3.49 -14.12
N PRO A 82 14.64 3.33 -15.46
CA PRO A 82 14.76 1.99 -16.04
C PRO A 82 16.13 1.39 -15.69
N HIS A 83 16.11 0.21 -15.05
CA HIS A 83 17.27 -0.65 -14.71
C HIS A 83 18.20 -0.26 -13.55
N SER A 84 17.92 0.81 -12.78
CA SER A 84 18.82 1.18 -11.68
C SER A 84 18.72 0.29 -10.43
N ILE A 85 17.51 -0.15 -10.07
CA ILE A 85 17.29 -1.02 -8.90
C ILE A 85 17.39 -2.52 -9.27
N GLY A 86 16.99 -2.87 -10.50
CA GLY A 86 16.88 -4.26 -10.93
C GLY A 86 15.68 -4.97 -10.31
N SER A 87 15.62 -6.30 -10.41
CA SER A 87 14.52 -7.08 -9.84
C SER A 87 14.51 -6.99 -8.30
N ILE A 88 13.34 -6.63 -7.74
CA ILE A 88 13.13 -6.56 -6.30
C ILE A 88 13.23 -7.93 -5.61
N ASP A 89 13.12 -9.05 -6.33
CA ASP A 89 13.19 -10.38 -5.72
C ASP A 89 14.55 -10.64 -5.06
N ARG A 90 15.63 -10.05 -5.62
CA ARG A 90 16.97 -10.06 -5.02
C ARG A 90 17.02 -9.35 -3.67
N LEU A 91 16.07 -8.46 -3.41
CA LEU A 91 15.98 -7.68 -2.17
C LEU A 91 15.21 -8.43 -1.09
N SER A 92 14.63 -9.60 -1.37
CA SER A 92 13.83 -10.36 -0.40
C SER A 92 14.56 -10.57 0.94
N GLY A 93 15.87 -10.82 0.93
CA GLY A 93 16.66 -11.00 2.16
C GLY A 93 16.73 -9.73 3.02
N VAL A 94 17.02 -8.59 2.39
CA VAL A 94 17.09 -7.28 3.09
C VAL A 94 15.72 -6.66 3.34
N LEU A 95 14.67 -7.12 2.67
CA LEU A 95 13.29 -6.69 2.88
C LEU A 95 12.49 -7.71 3.69
N CYS A 96 13.14 -8.62 4.43
CA CYS A 96 12.51 -9.56 5.34
C CYS A 96 11.36 -10.36 4.69
N ALA A 97 11.59 -10.92 3.51
CA ALA A 97 10.57 -11.59 2.68
C ALA A 97 9.32 -10.73 2.41
N PHE A 98 9.51 -9.42 2.34
CA PHE A 98 8.47 -8.41 2.17
C PHE A 98 7.46 -8.36 3.32
N ASP A 99 7.89 -8.68 4.55
CA ASP A 99 7.13 -8.38 5.76
C ASP A 99 7.40 -6.94 6.22
N PRO A 100 6.41 -6.01 6.10
CA PRO A 100 6.63 -4.61 6.46
C PRO A 100 6.89 -4.42 7.96
N ARG A 101 6.34 -5.26 8.84
CA ARG A 101 6.59 -5.18 10.28
C ARG A 101 8.01 -5.59 10.60
N ALA A 102 8.49 -6.67 9.98
CA ALA A 102 9.87 -7.13 10.14
C ALA A 102 10.87 -6.12 9.57
N VAL A 103 10.56 -5.48 8.44
CA VAL A 103 11.38 -4.40 7.86
C VAL A 103 11.53 -3.23 8.83
N LEU A 104 10.43 -2.75 9.43
CA LEU A 104 10.49 -1.64 10.39
C LEU A 104 11.23 -2.01 11.68
N ALA A 105 11.10 -3.26 12.13
CA ALA A 105 11.85 -3.77 13.28
C ALA A 105 13.35 -3.92 12.99
N THR A 106 13.71 -4.30 11.77
CA THR A 106 15.11 -4.52 11.34
C THR A 106 15.85 -3.19 11.12
N TYR A 107 15.15 -2.15 10.69
CA TYR A 107 15.73 -0.84 10.35
C TYR A 107 15.17 0.30 11.20
N PRO A 108 15.34 0.26 12.55
CA PRO A 108 14.76 1.26 13.44
C PRO A 108 15.37 2.66 13.25
N ASN A 109 16.63 2.74 12.82
CA ASN A 109 17.31 4.03 12.58
C ASN A 109 17.02 4.61 11.19
N GLY A 110 16.17 3.95 10.40
CA GLY A 110 15.65 4.46 9.14
C GLY A 110 16.42 4.01 7.90
N TRP A 111 16.30 4.83 6.83
CA TRP A 111 16.66 4.41 5.47
C TRP A 111 18.16 4.14 5.29
N GLY A 112 19.02 4.76 6.11
CA GLY A 112 20.47 4.58 6.04
C GLY A 112 20.91 3.15 6.39
N ASP A 113 20.21 2.49 7.30
CA ASP A 113 20.51 1.09 7.67
C ASP A 113 20.10 0.14 6.55
N LEU A 114 18.93 0.37 5.94
CA LEU A 114 18.48 -0.38 4.77
C LEU A 114 19.43 -0.18 3.58
N PHE A 115 19.87 1.04 3.33
CA PHE A 115 20.86 1.36 2.29
C PHE A 115 22.16 0.58 2.50
N SER A 116 22.69 0.61 3.72
CA SER A 116 23.92 -0.11 4.08
C SER A 116 23.75 -1.63 3.98
N ALA A 117 22.56 -2.15 4.32
CA ALA A 117 22.25 -3.57 4.17
C ALA A 117 22.19 -4.00 2.70
N ILE A 118 21.60 -3.19 1.83
CA ILE A 118 21.57 -3.42 0.38
C ILE A 118 23.00 -3.41 -0.18
N GLU A 119 23.80 -2.39 0.15
CA GLU A 119 25.18 -2.28 -0.32
C GLU A 119 26.02 -3.51 0.05
N ARG A 120 25.86 -4.00 1.29
CA ARG A 120 26.62 -5.13 1.83
C ARG A 120 26.13 -6.50 1.36
N GLN A 121 24.83 -6.69 1.10
CA GLN A 121 24.26 -8.03 0.86
C GLN A 121 23.81 -8.25 -0.59
N VAL A 122 23.35 -7.20 -1.26
CA VAL A 122 22.75 -7.31 -2.60
C VAL A 122 23.76 -6.95 -3.68
N HIS A 123 24.79 -6.16 -3.32
CA HIS A 123 25.82 -5.63 -4.20
C HIS A 123 25.25 -5.08 -5.53
N PRO A 124 24.54 -3.94 -5.48
CA PRO A 124 24.01 -3.29 -6.67
C PRO A 124 25.08 -3.01 -7.73
N LEU A 125 24.74 -3.22 -9.00
CA LEU A 125 25.60 -2.86 -10.13
C LEU A 125 25.59 -1.36 -10.42
N SER A 126 24.53 -0.67 -10.00
CA SER A 126 24.37 0.77 -10.17
C SER A 126 25.02 1.53 -9.02
N ARG A 127 25.45 2.76 -9.30
CA ARG A 127 26.14 3.61 -8.33
C ARG A 127 25.25 3.87 -7.10
N MET A 128 25.76 3.49 -5.93
CA MET A 128 25.24 3.88 -4.63
C MET A 128 26.00 5.11 -4.14
N ASP A 129 25.26 6.16 -3.79
CA ASP A 129 25.83 7.41 -3.26
C ASP A 129 24.92 7.92 -2.14
N ARG A 130 25.36 7.72 -0.89
CA ARG A 130 24.57 8.00 0.32
C ARG A 130 24.39 9.50 0.57
N GLU A 131 25.39 10.30 0.19
CA GLU A 131 25.39 11.74 0.40
C GLU A 131 24.51 12.46 -0.62
N ASN A 132 24.32 11.86 -1.79
CA ASN A 132 23.36 12.35 -2.77
C ASN A 132 21.93 11.92 -2.43
N GLY A 133 21.16 12.84 -1.83
CA GLY A 133 19.75 12.63 -1.49
C GLY A 133 18.82 12.28 -2.67
N HIS A 134 19.23 12.57 -3.90
CA HIS A 134 18.53 12.24 -5.14
C HIS A 134 19.01 10.94 -5.78
N ASN A 135 20.02 10.27 -5.20
CA ASN A 135 20.45 8.96 -5.67
C ASN A 135 19.28 7.97 -5.60
N PHE A 136 19.15 7.14 -6.64
CA PHE A 136 18.05 6.20 -6.78
C PHE A 136 17.94 5.22 -5.62
N TRP A 137 19.04 4.73 -5.07
CA TRP A 137 19.03 3.84 -3.90
C TRP A 137 18.58 4.57 -2.64
N VAL A 138 18.97 5.84 -2.46
CA VAL A 138 18.50 6.66 -1.33
C VAL A 138 17.00 6.87 -1.41
N VAL A 139 16.49 7.28 -2.57
CA VAL A 139 15.05 7.48 -2.80
C VAL A 139 14.28 6.17 -2.62
N PHE A 140 14.80 5.07 -3.16
CA PHE A 140 14.21 3.75 -3.05
C PHE A 140 14.12 3.28 -1.59
N CYS A 141 15.20 3.39 -0.81
CA CYS A 141 15.21 3.00 0.61
C CYS A 141 14.20 3.82 1.43
N LYS A 142 14.15 5.14 1.22
CA LYS A 142 13.17 6.02 1.87
C LYS A 142 11.74 5.59 1.52
N ALA A 143 11.48 5.34 0.25
CA ALA A 143 10.16 4.93 -0.22
C ALA A 143 9.75 3.54 0.33
N CYS A 144 10.67 2.58 0.42
CA CYS A 144 10.40 1.27 1.01
C CYS A 144 9.98 1.36 2.48
N LEU A 145 10.64 2.20 3.28
CA LEU A 145 10.28 2.39 4.69
C LEU A 145 8.98 3.18 4.84
N SER A 146 8.76 4.19 4.00
CA SER A 146 7.48 4.91 3.98
C SER A 146 6.31 4.00 3.62
N ALA A 147 6.49 3.12 2.62
CA ALA A 147 5.49 2.12 2.25
C ALA A 147 5.21 1.13 3.38
N ALA A 148 6.26 0.69 4.10
CA ALA A 148 6.10 -0.20 5.24
C ALA A 148 5.30 0.48 6.38
N LYS A 149 5.58 1.77 6.67
CA LYS A 149 4.85 2.55 7.67
C LYS A 149 3.39 2.84 7.31
N TYR A 150 3.09 2.91 6.01
CA TYR A 150 1.75 3.22 5.51
C TYR A 150 0.77 2.06 5.68
N LEU A 151 1.26 0.82 5.56
CA LEU A 151 0.40 -0.35 5.62
C LEU A 151 -0.08 -0.61 7.06
N PRO A 152 -1.38 -0.89 7.25
CA PRO A 152 -1.89 -1.30 8.55
C PRO A 152 -1.48 -2.74 8.83
N PHE A 153 -0.95 -3.00 10.03
CA PHE A 153 -0.58 -4.33 10.53
C PHE A 153 -0.88 -4.45 12.02
#